data_AF-A0A966UME4-F1
#
_entry.id   AF-A0A966UME4-F1
#
_cell.length_a   1.000
_cell.length_b   1.000
_cell.length_c   1.000
_cell.angle_alpha   90.00
_cell.angle_beta   90.00
_cell.angle_gamma   90.00
#
_symmetry.space_group_name_H-M   'P 1'
#
loop_
_entity.id
_entity.type
_entity.pdbx_description
1 polymer ?
#
loop_
_entity_poly.entity_id
_entity_poly.type
_entity_poly.pdbx_seq_one_letter_code
_entity_poly.pdbx_strand_id
1 'polypeptide(L)'
;MYKFIPSFWDDNQSAAITNVRNDIAYINCSKPQLQQAQNIERDANWFILYSESKGITQGDVIAVVKPIRDTAVEWVERTKTKEPSVAYCKIKKDILDSQAEAAAKAVLGRY
;
A
#
# COMPACT_ATOMS: atom_id res chain seq x y z
N MET A 1 5.02 -5.71 39.74
CA MET A 1 3.90 -5.08 39.02
C MET A 1 4.20 -5.19 37.52
N TYR A 2 3.58 -6.12 36.81
CA TYR A 2 3.82 -6.27 35.37
C TYR A 2 3.19 -5.08 34.65
N LYS A 3 4.02 -4.26 34.01
CA LYS A 3 3.57 -3.14 33.17
C LYS A 3 3.06 -3.74 31.85
N PHE A 4 1.75 -3.92 31.72
CA PHE A 4 1.12 -4.30 30.46
C PHE A 4 1.44 -3.20 29.45
N ILE A 5 2.26 -3.52 28.44
CA ILE A 5 2.38 -2.68 27.25
C ILE A 5 1.20 -3.09 26.38
N PRO A 6 0.19 -2.22 26.17
CA PRO A 6 -0.93 -2.56 25.30
C PRO A 6 -0.39 -2.77 23.88
N SER A 7 -0.86 -3.84 23.24
CA SER A 7 -0.45 -4.13 21.88
C SER A 7 -1.01 -3.10 20.92
N PHE A 8 -0.16 -2.61 20.02
CA PHE A 8 -0.60 -1.75 18.92
C PHE A 8 -1.04 -2.54 17.68
N TRP A 9 -1.17 -3.86 17.81
CA TRP A 9 -1.67 -4.75 16.78
C TRP A 9 -3.09 -4.40 16.34
N ASP A 10 -3.33 -4.47 15.03
CA ASP A 10 -4.64 -4.24 14.43
C ASP A 10 -4.83 -5.19 13.24
N ASP A 11 -5.82 -6.08 13.32
CA ASP A 11 -6.07 -7.10 12.30
C ASP A 11 -6.45 -6.50 10.95
N ASN A 12 -7.18 -5.38 10.94
CA ASN A 12 -7.64 -4.72 9.72
C ASN A 12 -6.48 -4.06 8.97
N GLN A 13 -5.62 -3.33 9.69
CA GLN A 13 -4.40 -2.75 9.13
C GLN A 13 -3.46 -3.85 8.64
N SER A 14 -3.31 -4.94 9.40
CA SER A 14 -2.45 -6.07 9.06
C SER A 14 -2.92 -6.81 7.80
N ALA A 15 -4.22 -7.08 7.70
CA ALA A 15 -4.82 -7.67 6.52
C ALA A 15 -4.67 -6.77 5.29
N ALA A 16 -4.96 -5.47 5.43
CA ALA A 16 -4.91 -4.56 4.29
C ALA A 16 -3.50 -4.32 3.77
N ILE A 17 -2.49 -4.15 4.63
CA ILE A 17 -1.13 -4.00 4.14
C ILE A 17 -0.62 -5.28 3.45
N THR A 18 -1.09 -6.44 3.91
CA THR A 18 -0.80 -7.74 3.27
C THR A 18 -1.47 -7.83 1.91
N ASN A 19 -2.72 -7.40 1.77
CA ASN A 19 -3.43 -7.35 0.48
C ASN A 19 -2.72 -6.43 -0.51
N VAL A 20 -2.33 -5.22 -0.08
CA VAL A 20 -1.55 -4.28 -0.91
C VAL A 20 -0.26 -4.94 -1.43
N ARG A 21 0.50 -5.60 -0.54
CA ARG A 21 1.73 -6.30 -0.91
C ARG A 21 1.47 -7.46 -1.87
N ASN A 22 0.39 -8.20 -1.66
CA ASN A 22 -0.03 -9.28 -2.55
C ASN A 22 -0.35 -8.75 -3.96
N ASP A 23 -1.15 -7.70 -4.06
CA ASP A 23 -1.50 -7.08 -5.34
C ASP A 23 -0.26 -6.61 -6.11
N ILE A 24 0.72 -6.01 -5.40
CA ILE A 24 2.00 -5.59 -5.98
C ILE A 24 2.82 -6.80 -6.47
N ALA A 25 2.90 -7.89 -5.69
CA ALA A 25 3.62 -9.09 -6.07
C ALA A 25 3.06 -9.69 -7.38
N TYR A 26 1.73 -9.66 -7.55
CA TYR A 26 1.03 -10.17 -8.72
C TYR A 26 0.99 -9.21 -9.93
N ILE A 27 1.60 -8.02 -9.86
CA ILE A 27 1.73 -7.13 -11.01
C ILE A 27 2.36 -7.88 -12.19
N ASN A 28 1.65 -7.86 -13.32
CA ASN A 28 2.07 -8.42 -14.59
C ASN A 28 2.14 -7.31 -15.65
N CYS A 29 3.38 -6.92 -15.99
CA CYS A 29 3.67 -5.86 -16.95
C CYS A 29 3.41 -6.22 -18.42
N SER A 30 3.00 -7.45 -18.72
CA SER A 30 2.54 -7.87 -20.05
C SER A 30 1.02 -7.75 -20.22
N LYS A 31 0.29 -7.32 -19.17
CA LYS A 31 -1.17 -7.10 -19.18
C LYS A 31 -1.49 -5.61 -19.06
N PRO A 32 -2.74 -5.20 -19.39
CA PRO A 32 -3.18 -3.82 -19.17
C PRO A 32 -2.94 -3.37 -17.73
N GLN A 33 -2.28 -2.23 -17.55
CA GLN A 33 -1.82 -1.76 -16.26
C GLN A 33 -2.90 -1.05 -15.45
N LEU A 34 -3.92 -0.48 -16.11
CA LEU A 34 -4.88 0.41 -15.46
C LEU A 34 -5.57 -0.26 -14.27
N GLN A 35 -6.15 -1.44 -14.50
CA GLN A 35 -6.86 -2.18 -13.47
C GLN A 35 -5.94 -2.62 -12.33
N GLN A 36 -4.68 -2.95 -12.64
CA GLN A 36 -3.69 -3.36 -11.64
C GLN A 36 -3.33 -2.18 -10.73
N ALA A 37 -3.08 -1.01 -11.33
CA ALA A 37 -2.80 0.22 -10.59
C ALA A 37 -3.99 0.67 -9.73
N GLN A 38 -5.22 0.58 -10.26
CA GLN A 38 -6.45 0.91 -9.54
C GLN A 38 -6.71 -0.01 -8.34
N ASN A 39 -6.36 -1.30 -8.44
CA ASN A 39 -6.50 -2.21 -7.30
C ASN A 39 -5.59 -1.80 -6.15
N ILE A 40 -4.31 -1.49 -6.45
CA ILE A 40 -3.34 -1.05 -5.47
C ILE A 40 -3.75 0.30 -4.87
N GLU A 41 -4.20 1.25 -5.71
CA GLU A 41 -4.71 2.55 -5.26
C GLU A 41 -5.87 2.37 -4.28
N ARG A 42 -6.87 1.55 -4.64
CA ARG A 42 -8.06 1.30 -3.81
C ARG A 42 -7.67 0.69 -2.47
N ASP A 43 -6.81 -0.31 -2.46
CA ASP A 43 -6.43 -1.03 -1.25
C ASP A 43 -5.57 -0.16 -0.32
N ALA A 44 -4.67 0.64 -0.88
CA ALA A 44 -3.90 1.63 -0.11
C ALA A 44 -4.80 2.75 0.44
N ASN A 45 -5.78 3.23 -0.35
CA ASN A 45 -6.77 4.19 0.12
C ASN A 45 -7.65 3.62 1.22
N TRP A 46 -8.06 2.35 1.12
CA TRP A 46 -8.81 1.69 2.19
C TRP A 46 -8.03 1.70 3.51
N PHE A 47 -6.75 1.36 3.47
CA PHE A 47 -5.88 1.39 4.65
C PHE A 47 -5.82 2.78 5.28
N ILE A 48 -5.65 3.82 4.45
CA ILE A 48 -5.55 5.21 4.91
C ILE A 48 -6.87 5.65 5.52
N LEU A 49 -8.00 5.45 4.83
CA LEU A 49 -9.33 5.85 5.31
C LEU A 49 -9.73 5.13 6.60
N TYR A 50 -9.40 3.83 6.70
CA TYR A 50 -9.59 3.07 7.93
C TYR A 50 -8.79 3.68 9.09
N SER A 51 -7.51 3.98 8.85
CA SER A 51 -6.60 4.54 9.84
C SER A 51 -7.00 5.95 10.27
N GLU A 52 -7.42 6.81 9.33
CA GLU A 52 -7.97 8.13 9.62
C GLU A 52 -9.24 8.04 10.47
N SER A 53 -10.12 7.08 10.14
CA SER A 53 -11.37 6.84 10.87
C SER A 53 -11.13 6.31 12.30
N LYS A 54 -10.03 5.58 12.53
CA LYS A 54 -9.63 5.11 13.86
C LYS A 54 -9.11 6.25 14.74
N GLY A 55 -8.59 7.32 14.16
CA GLY A 55 -8.29 8.58 14.85
C GLY A 55 -6.84 9.04 14.75
N ILE A 56 -6.54 10.16 15.41
CA ILE A 56 -5.32 10.97 15.22
C ILE A 56 -4.00 10.25 15.53
N THR A 57 -4.03 9.14 16.28
CA THR A 57 -2.83 8.38 16.67
C THR A 57 -2.30 7.45 15.57
N GLN A 58 -2.97 7.38 14.42
CA GLN A 58 -2.57 6.51 13.30
C GLN A 58 -1.67 7.20 12.26
N GLY A 59 -1.16 8.40 12.57
CA GLY A 59 -0.33 9.16 11.62
C GLY A 59 0.95 8.44 11.19
N ASP A 60 1.51 7.58 12.05
CA ASP A 60 2.70 6.77 11.77
C ASP A 60 2.44 5.72 10.67
N VAL A 61 1.36 4.96 10.79
CA VAL A 61 1.00 3.94 9.80
C VAL A 61 0.49 4.56 8.49
N ILE A 62 -0.18 5.71 8.57
CA ILE A 62 -0.57 6.47 7.37
C ILE A 62 0.68 6.95 6.63
N ALA A 63 1.69 7.46 7.33
CA ALA A 63 2.90 7.98 6.72
C ALA A 63 3.69 6.91 5.93
N VAL A 64 3.64 5.64 6.34
CA VAL A 64 4.34 4.56 5.62
C VAL A 64 3.53 3.99 4.44
N VAL A 65 2.19 4.07 4.46
CA VAL A 65 1.34 3.58 3.35
C VAL A 65 1.08 4.67 2.30
N LYS A 66 1.08 5.94 2.69
CA LYS A 66 0.83 7.07 1.78
C LYS A 66 1.70 7.07 0.51
N PRO A 67 3.02 6.77 0.55
CA PRO A 67 3.84 6.71 -0.65
C PRO A 67 3.37 5.65 -1.67
N ILE A 68 2.85 4.52 -1.19
CA ILE A 68 2.28 3.47 -2.05
C ILE A 68 1.05 4.02 -2.77
N ARG A 69 0.15 4.66 -2.02
CA ARG A 69 -1.05 5.30 -2.56
C ARG A 69 -0.71 6.36 -3.61
N ASP A 70 0.21 7.26 -3.29
CA ASP A 70 0.59 8.36 -4.20
C ASP A 70 1.25 7.82 -5.48
N THR A 71 2.07 6.76 -5.37
CA THR A 71 2.66 6.07 -6.53
C THR A 71 1.59 5.40 -7.39
N ALA A 72 0.59 4.77 -6.77
CA ALA A 72 -0.52 4.12 -7.48
C ALA A 72 -1.43 5.15 -8.18
N VAL A 73 -1.75 6.27 -7.52
CA VAL A 73 -2.52 7.39 -8.13
C VAL A 73 -1.80 7.92 -9.37
N GLU A 74 -0.50 8.22 -9.26
CA GLU A 74 0.29 8.69 -10.41
C GLU A 74 0.26 7.68 -11.56
N TRP A 75 0.36 6.39 -11.23
CA TRP A 75 0.30 5.32 -12.22
C TRP A 75 -1.07 5.24 -12.90
N VAL A 76 -2.17 5.35 -12.14
CA VAL A 76 -3.53 5.37 -12.68
C VAL A 76 -3.71 6.56 -13.61
N GLU A 77 -3.35 7.78 -13.20
CA GLU A 77 -3.48 8.98 -14.02
C GLU A 77 -2.72 8.88 -15.34
N ARG A 78 -1.49 8.35 -15.29
CA ARG A 78 -0.69 8.15 -16.50
C ARG A 78 -1.31 7.11 -17.44
N THR A 79 -1.88 6.04 -16.88
CA THR A 79 -2.43 4.94 -17.67
C THR A 79 -3.79 5.27 -18.29
N LYS A 80 -4.57 6.19 -17.69
CA LYS A 80 -5.86 6.65 -18.23
C LYS A 80 -5.75 7.24 -19.64
N THR A 81 -4.65 7.94 -19.93
CA THR A 81 -4.47 8.62 -21.22
C THR A 81 -3.86 7.71 -22.28
N LYS A 82 -2.94 6.83 -21.89
CA LYS A 82 -2.28 5.87 -22.77
C LYS A 82 -1.63 4.77 -21.94
N GLU A 83 -1.69 3.53 -22.43
CA GLU A 83 -0.99 2.40 -21.83
C GLU A 83 0.53 2.66 -21.78
N PRO A 84 1.15 2.68 -20.58
CA PRO A 84 2.59 2.88 -20.43
C PRO A 84 3.41 1.71 -20.97
N SER A 85 4.72 1.92 -21.13
CA SER A 85 5.63 0.85 -21.56
C SER A 85 5.81 -0.22 -20.48
N VAL A 86 6.20 -1.43 -20.90
CA VAL A 86 6.60 -2.51 -19.99
C VAL A 86 7.72 -2.08 -19.04
N ALA A 87 8.67 -1.26 -19.52
CA ALA A 87 9.75 -0.74 -18.71
C ALA A 87 9.24 0.17 -17.59
N TYR A 88 8.27 1.05 -17.90
CA TYR A 88 7.62 1.90 -16.89
C TYR A 88 6.93 1.05 -15.81
N CYS A 89 6.18 0.02 -16.22
CA CYS A 89 5.53 -0.89 -15.27
C CYS A 89 6.55 -1.58 -14.35
N LYS A 90 7.67 -2.08 -14.88
CA LYS A 90 8.71 -2.74 -14.08
C LYS A 90 9.30 -1.79 -13.04
N ILE A 91 9.64 -0.57 -13.45
CA ILE A 91 10.16 0.45 -12.53
C ILE A 91 9.14 0.75 -11.42
N LYS A 92 7.86 0.93 -11.77
CA LYS A 92 6.81 1.16 -10.76
C LYS A 92 6.62 -0.04 -9.84
N LYS A 93 6.66 -1.26 -10.37
CA LYS A 93 6.62 -2.49 -9.57
C LYS A 93 7.75 -2.52 -8.54
N ASP A 94 9.00 -2.27 -8.95
CA ASP A 94 10.15 -2.34 -8.05
C ASP A 94 10.08 -1.29 -6.92
N ILE A 95 9.61 -0.08 -7.26
CA ILE A 95 9.34 0.99 -6.28
C ILE A 95 8.25 0.56 -5.29
N LEU A 96 7.12 0.09 -5.81
CA LEU A 96 5.98 -0.35 -5.00
C LEU A 96 6.34 -1.53 -4.10
N ASP A 97 7.13 -2.48 -4.59
CA ASP A 97 7.57 -3.65 -3.82
C ASP A 97 8.43 -3.23 -2.63
N SER A 98 9.37 -2.30 -2.85
CA SER A 98 10.21 -1.73 -1.80
C SER A 98 9.37 -0.96 -0.75
N GLN A 99 8.40 -0.16 -1.20
CA GLN A 99 7.51 0.58 -0.32
C GLN A 99 6.60 -0.36 0.49
N ALA A 100 6.04 -1.40 -0.15
CA ALA A 100 5.17 -2.37 0.48
C ALA A 100 5.91 -3.23 1.51
N GLU A 101 7.16 -3.61 1.24
CA GLU A 101 7.98 -4.32 2.22
C GLU A 101 8.23 -3.47 3.47
N ALA A 102 8.63 -2.20 3.27
CA ALA A 102 8.86 -1.27 4.38
C ALA A 102 7.59 -1.02 5.20
N ALA A 103 6.47 -0.77 4.53
CA ALA A 103 5.18 -0.54 5.18
C ALA A 103 4.67 -1.79 5.90
N ALA A 104 4.78 -2.97 5.30
CA ALA A 104 4.37 -4.23 5.94
C ALA A 104 5.20 -4.51 7.20
N LYS A 105 6.53 -4.30 7.15
CA LYS A 105 7.39 -4.43 8.35
C LYS A 105 6.96 -3.46 9.44
N ALA A 106 6.68 -2.21 9.09
CA ALA A 106 6.28 -1.19 10.06
C ALA A 106 4.91 -1.48 10.70
N VAL A 107 3.91 -1.91 9.90
CA VAL A 107 2.55 -2.17 10.38
C VAL A 107 2.47 -3.48 11.16
N LEU A 108 2.99 -4.58 10.60
CA LEU A 108 2.92 -5.91 11.22
C LEU A 108 3.86 -6.04 12.42
N GLY A 109 4.88 -5.18 12.51
CA GLY A 109 5.81 -5.12 13.64
C GLY A 109 5.25 -4.42 14.89
N ARG A 110 4.03 -3.87 14.85
CA ARG A 110 3.37 -3.25 16.00
C ARG A 110 2.82 -4.32 16.93
N TYR A 111 3.52 -4.58 18.03
CA TYR A 111 3.10 -5.51 19.08
C TYR A 111 2.71 -4.82 20.37
#